data_AF-A0A7G8BMT8-F1
#
_entry.id   AF-A0A7G8BMT8-F1
#
_cell.length_a   1.000
_cell.length_b   1.000
_cell.length_c   1.000
_cell.angle_alpha   90.00
_cell.angle_beta   90.00
_cell.angle_gamma   90.00
#
_symmetry.space_group_name_H-M   'P 1'
#
loop_
_entity.id
_entity.type
_entity.pdbx_description
1 polymer ?
#
loop_
_entity_poly.entity_id
_entity_poly.type
_entity_poly.pdbx_seq_one_letter_code
_entity_poly.pdbx_strand_id
1 'polypeptide(L)'
;MKRVAEYIHGYTYGSPDVAKSQVSQRELEDLKVSVGFTDEDQRYLLLAGEVLADQTRRIVEHWRSGIIAGIPNLARHSRSPEGDALPDYLAKSNLRFEQWILDTCLRPYDQEWLNYQQEIALRHTSQKKNKVDGVQSTPFVPLRDIIAFVAVINETIRPYLSAKGHSAEDVDKMHRAWCKSLQLQLALWARPYATSGQTPNEW
;
A
#
# COMPACT_ATOMS: atom_id res chain seq x y z
N MET A 1 -11.45 12.35 7.87
CA MET A 1 -10.43 12.09 6.83
C MET A 1 -11.11 11.64 5.54
N LYS A 2 -10.56 11.96 4.36
CA LYS A 2 -11.20 11.64 3.06
C LYS A 2 -11.36 10.12 2.87
N ARG A 3 -12.51 9.72 2.32
CA ARG A 3 -12.80 8.32 1.93
C ARG A 3 -13.23 8.24 0.48
N VAL A 4 -12.88 7.14 -0.19
CA VAL A 4 -13.26 6.91 -1.60
C VAL A 4 -14.69 6.39 -1.77
N ALA A 5 -15.29 5.85 -0.71
CA ALA A 5 -16.70 5.43 -0.66
C ALA A 5 -17.23 5.51 0.78
N GLU A 6 -18.56 5.57 0.93
CA GLU A 6 -19.23 5.53 2.25
C GLU A 6 -18.91 4.23 3.00
N TYR A 7 -18.94 3.11 2.28
CA TYR A 7 -18.60 1.78 2.76
C TYR A 7 -17.54 1.14 1.88
N ILE A 8 -16.50 0.59 2.50
CA ILE A 8 -15.42 -0.14 1.83
C ILE A 8 -15.28 -1.51 2.49
N HIS A 9 -15.70 -2.57 1.79
CA HIS A 9 -15.67 -3.93 2.31
C HIS A 9 -14.26 -4.31 2.80
N GLY A 10 -14.15 -4.73 4.05
CA GLY A 10 -12.88 -5.14 4.66
C GLY A 10 -11.90 -4.01 4.99
N TYR A 11 -12.26 -2.75 4.75
CA TYR A 11 -11.47 -1.62 5.25
C TYR A 11 -11.70 -1.46 6.76
N THR A 12 -10.65 -1.66 7.54
CA THR A 12 -10.74 -1.85 9.00
C THR A 12 -9.79 -0.93 9.76
N TYR A 13 -9.27 0.13 9.11
CA TYR A 13 -8.40 1.11 9.74
C TYR A 13 -9.07 1.70 11.00
N GLY A 14 -8.35 1.69 12.12
CA GLY A 14 -8.85 2.18 13.41
C GLY A 14 -9.90 1.28 14.09
N SER A 15 -10.25 0.12 13.49
CA SER A 15 -11.14 -0.85 14.14
C SER A 15 -10.44 -1.53 15.31
N PRO A 16 -11.15 -1.83 16.42
CA PRO A 16 -10.61 -2.64 17.52
C PRO A 16 -10.22 -4.06 17.10
N ASP A 17 -10.73 -4.56 15.97
CA ASP A 17 -10.38 -5.88 15.43
C ASP A 17 -8.99 -5.93 14.78
N VAL A 18 -8.38 -4.76 14.53
CA VAL A 18 -7.02 -4.69 13.99
C VAL A 18 -6.01 -4.84 15.12
N ALA A 19 -5.23 -5.93 15.06
CA ALA A 19 -4.20 -6.21 16.04
C ALA A 19 -3.15 -5.08 16.09
N LYS A 20 -2.68 -4.78 17.30
CA LYS A 20 -1.60 -3.81 17.50
C LYS A 20 -0.33 -4.29 16.80
N SER A 21 0.33 -3.39 16.08
CA SER A 21 1.64 -3.66 15.48
C SER A 21 2.68 -3.89 16.57
N GLN A 22 3.58 -4.84 16.34
CA GLN A 22 4.74 -5.04 17.20
C GLN A 22 5.84 -3.99 16.95
N VAL A 23 5.75 -3.25 15.84
CA VAL A 23 6.60 -2.08 15.59
C VAL A 23 6.11 -0.94 16.46
N SER A 24 7.00 -0.40 17.29
CA SER A 24 6.77 0.76 18.13
C SER A 24 6.88 2.07 17.35
N GLN A 25 6.34 3.15 17.93
CA GLN A 25 6.52 4.49 17.40
C GLN A 25 7.99 4.90 17.31
N ARG A 26 8.84 4.44 18.25
CA ARG A 26 10.26 4.73 18.20
C ARG A 26 10.94 4.09 16.98
N GLU A 27 10.66 2.81 16.74
CA GLU A 27 11.18 2.10 15.57
C GLU A 27 10.68 2.72 14.26
N LEU A 28 9.44 3.23 14.23
CA LEU A 28 8.94 3.99 13.08
C LEU A 28 9.75 5.27 12.84
N GLU A 29 10.09 6.03 13.88
CA GLU A 29 10.95 7.21 13.74
C GLU A 29 12.36 6.84 13.25
N ASP A 30 12.94 5.75 13.75
CA ASP A 30 14.25 5.27 13.29
C ASP A 30 14.20 4.82 11.80
N LEU A 31 13.09 4.22 11.36
CA LEU A 31 12.87 3.89 9.95
C LEU A 31 12.68 5.14 9.08
N LYS A 32 11.96 6.17 9.56
CA LYS A 32 11.82 7.46 8.87
C LYS A 32 13.19 8.09 8.64
N VAL A 33 14.08 8.09 9.64
CA VAL A 33 15.47 8.57 9.49
C VAL A 33 16.21 7.78 8.42
N SER A 34 16.08 6.45 8.43
CA SER A 34 16.76 5.56 7.48
C SER A 34 16.39 5.83 6.02
N VAL A 35 15.13 6.16 5.74
CA VAL A 35 14.65 6.54 4.39
C VAL A 35 14.76 8.06 4.13
N GLY A 36 15.24 8.83 5.11
CA GLY A 36 15.31 10.29 5.05
C GLY A 36 13.94 10.96 4.92
N PHE A 37 12.91 10.39 5.52
CA PHE A 37 11.56 10.97 5.58
C PHE A 37 11.50 12.05 6.67
N THR A 38 11.12 13.26 6.28
CA THR A 38 11.13 14.47 7.10
C THR A 38 9.76 15.13 7.17
N ASP A 39 9.63 16.17 7.99
CA ASP A 39 8.41 17.00 8.04
C ASP A 39 8.10 17.69 6.70
N GLU A 40 9.11 17.93 5.85
CA GLU A 40 8.88 18.42 4.49
C GLU A 40 8.21 17.34 3.64
N ASP A 41 8.66 16.10 3.71
CA ASP A 41 8.03 14.99 3.01
C ASP A 41 6.59 14.81 3.45
N GLN A 42 6.30 14.89 4.76
CA GLN A 42 4.93 14.83 5.27
C GLN A 42 4.04 15.94 4.69
N ARG A 43 4.54 17.17 4.60
CA ARG A 43 3.81 18.31 4.00
C ARG A 43 3.51 18.07 2.53
N TYR A 44 4.50 17.62 1.76
CA TYR A 44 4.31 17.32 0.33
C TYR A 44 3.46 16.08 0.08
N LEU A 45 3.45 15.12 1.01
CA LEU A 45 2.57 13.97 0.93
C LEU A 45 1.10 14.36 1.15
N LEU A 46 0.83 15.31 2.05
CA LEU A 46 -0.50 15.90 2.21
C LEU A 46 -0.96 16.60 0.93
N LEU A 47 -0.08 17.40 0.30
CA LEU A 47 -0.36 18.04 -0.99
C LEU A 47 -0.63 16.99 -2.09
N ALA A 48 0.19 15.93 -2.14
CA ALA A 48 -0.05 14.80 -3.05
C ALA A 48 -1.44 14.18 -2.82
N GLY A 49 -1.87 14.03 -1.56
CA GLY A 49 -3.20 13.53 -1.23
C GLY A 49 -4.34 14.42 -1.73
N GLU A 50 -4.15 15.73 -1.76
CA GLU A 50 -5.11 16.67 -2.35
C GLU A 50 -5.18 16.52 -3.87
N VAL A 51 -4.01 16.44 -4.52
CA VAL A 51 -3.88 16.28 -5.97
C VAL A 51 -4.45 14.96 -6.48
N LEU A 52 -4.21 13.87 -5.74
CA LEU A 52 -4.60 12.51 -6.15
C LEU A 52 -6.05 12.16 -5.78
N ALA A 53 -6.72 12.94 -4.94
CA ALA A 53 -7.98 12.56 -4.31
C ALA A 53 -9.09 12.14 -5.29
N ASP A 54 -9.26 12.89 -6.38
CA ASP A 54 -10.26 12.62 -7.42
C ASP A 54 -9.74 11.74 -8.56
N GLN A 55 -8.51 11.21 -8.42
CA GLN A 55 -7.84 10.38 -9.43
C GLN A 55 -7.59 8.94 -8.97
N THR A 56 -7.83 8.62 -7.69
CA THR A 56 -7.52 7.30 -7.07
C THR A 56 -8.05 6.12 -7.86
N ARG A 57 -9.32 6.16 -8.28
CA ARG A 57 -9.93 5.13 -9.14
C ARG A 57 -9.17 4.93 -10.44
N ARG A 58 -8.87 6.01 -11.17
CA ARG A 58 -8.13 5.95 -12.45
C ARG A 58 -6.71 5.40 -12.25
N ILE A 59 -6.06 5.75 -11.14
CA ILE A 59 -4.73 5.25 -10.77
C ILE A 59 -4.79 3.73 -10.54
N VAL A 60 -5.75 3.26 -9.74
CA VAL A 60 -5.89 1.82 -9.44
C VAL A 60 -6.31 1.03 -10.67
N GLU A 61 -7.19 1.56 -11.53
CA GLU A 61 -7.53 0.96 -12.82
C GLU A 61 -6.30 0.85 -13.73
N HIS A 62 -5.47 1.89 -13.80
CA HIS A 62 -4.21 1.87 -14.55
C HIS A 62 -3.25 0.80 -14.02
N TRP A 63 -3.05 0.69 -12.71
CA TRP A 63 -2.17 -0.32 -12.13
C TRP A 63 -2.72 -1.74 -12.29
N ARG A 64 -4.00 -1.97 -12.00
CA ARG A 64 -4.62 -3.31 -12.02
C ARG A 64 -4.83 -3.80 -13.44
N SER A 65 -5.58 -3.06 -14.24
CA SER A 65 -6.00 -3.46 -15.57
C SER A 65 -4.97 -3.12 -16.63
N GLY A 66 -4.29 -1.98 -16.49
CA GLY A 66 -3.28 -1.53 -17.46
C GLY A 66 -1.92 -2.21 -17.33
N ILE A 67 -1.51 -2.60 -16.11
CA ILE A 67 -0.16 -3.14 -15.87
C ILE A 67 -0.19 -4.56 -15.30
N ILE A 68 -0.74 -4.76 -14.09
CA ILE A 68 -0.72 -6.05 -13.38
C ILE A 68 -1.33 -7.17 -14.23
N ALA A 69 -2.47 -6.91 -14.89
CA ALA A 69 -3.17 -7.90 -15.71
C ALA A 69 -2.31 -8.45 -16.86
N GLY A 70 -1.34 -7.68 -17.36
CA GLY A 70 -0.42 -8.06 -18.43
C GLY A 70 0.86 -8.76 -17.97
N ILE A 71 1.09 -8.87 -16.65
CA ILE A 71 2.31 -9.47 -16.09
C ILE A 71 1.94 -10.81 -15.41
N PRO A 72 2.19 -11.98 -16.04
CA PRO A 72 1.65 -13.26 -15.58
C PRO A 72 1.96 -13.60 -14.10
N ASN A 73 3.18 -13.34 -13.62
CA ASN A 73 3.56 -13.61 -12.23
C ASN A 73 2.86 -12.69 -11.22
N LEU A 74 2.39 -11.50 -11.63
CA LEU A 74 1.58 -10.62 -10.78
C LEU A 74 0.08 -10.92 -10.91
N ALA A 75 -0.41 -11.08 -12.14
CA ALA A 75 -1.81 -11.31 -12.46
C ALA A 75 -2.41 -12.52 -11.73
N ARG A 76 -1.64 -13.61 -11.61
CA ARG A 76 -2.07 -14.84 -10.91
C ARG A 76 -2.54 -14.60 -9.47
N HIS A 77 -2.04 -13.54 -8.82
CA HIS A 77 -2.39 -13.25 -7.42
C HIS A 77 -3.82 -12.69 -7.25
N SER A 78 -4.49 -12.36 -8.36
CA SER A 78 -5.89 -11.91 -8.40
C SER A 78 -6.79 -12.78 -9.29
N ARG A 79 -6.39 -14.03 -9.51
CA ARG A 79 -7.15 -15.05 -10.27
C ARG A 79 -7.42 -16.28 -9.41
N SER A 80 -8.36 -17.12 -9.84
CA SER A 80 -8.54 -18.46 -9.24
C SER A 80 -7.27 -19.31 -9.43
N PRO A 81 -7.11 -20.43 -8.70
CA PRO A 81 -6.03 -21.38 -8.96
C PRO A 81 -6.00 -21.88 -10.41
N GLU A 82 -7.16 -21.96 -11.06
CA GLU A 82 -7.34 -22.37 -12.46
C GLU A 82 -7.05 -21.25 -13.47
N GLY A 83 -6.91 -20.00 -13.00
CA GLY A 83 -6.58 -18.83 -13.82
C GLY A 83 -7.77 -17.92 -14.16
N ASP A 84 -8.96 -18.25 -13.68
CA ASP A 84 -10.19 -17.49 -13.94
C ASP A 84 -10.20 -16.12 -13.26
N ALA A 85 -10.93 -15.18 -13.85
CA ALA A 85 -11.13 -13.86 -13.27
C ALA A 85 -11.98 -13.93 -11.99
N LEU A 86 -11.63 -13.09 -11.01
CA LEU A 86 -12.37 -12.95 -9.75
C LEU A 86 -12.94 -11.52 -9.64
N PRO A 87 -14.03 -11.19 -10.36
CA PRO A 87 -14.50 -9.80 -10.50
C PRO A 87 -14.90 -9.17 -9.16
N ASP A 88 -15.59 -9.90 -8.29
CA ASP A 88 -15.99 -9.39 -6.97
C ASP A 88 -14.79 -9.13 -6.05
N TYR A 89 -13.77 -9.99 -6.12
CA TYR A 89 -12.52 -9.78 -5.38
C TYR A 89 -11.79 -8.53 -5.87
N LEU A 90 -11.70 -8.35 -7.18
CA LEU A 90 -11.09 -7.18 -7.79
C LEU A 90 -11.85 -5.91 -7.40
N ALA A 91 -13.18 -5.88 -7.51
CA ALA A 91 -13.99 -4.72 -7.15
C ALA A 91 -13.79 -4.31 -5.68
N LYS A 92 -13.88 -5.26 -4.74
CA LYS A 92 -13.70 -4.99 -3.30
C LYS A 92 -12.27 -4.58 -2.96
N SER A 93 -11.27 -5.26 -3.52
CA SER A 93 -9.87 -4.97 -3.25
C SER A 93 -9.38 -3.67 -3.93
N ASN A 94 -9.97 -3.27 -5.06
CA ASN A 94 -9.69 -1.99 -5.71
C ASN A 94 -10.09 -0.82 -4.81
N LEU A 95 -11.28 -0.83 -4.22
CA LEU A 95 -11.70 0.24 -3.29
C LEU A 95 -10.74 0.39 -2.09
N ARG A 96 -10.23 -0.73 -1.56
CA ARG A 96 -9.21 -0.68 -0.50
C ARG A 96 -7.87 -0.13 -1.00
N PHE A 97 -7.50 -0.41 -2.25
CA PHE A 97 -6.27 0.11 -2.85
C PHE A 97 -6.39 1.61 -3.13
N GLU A 98 -7.56 2.07 -3.60
CA GLU A 98 -7.87 3.49 -3.77
C GLU A 98 -7.81 4.24 -2.43
N GLN A 99 -8.41 3.67 -1.39
CA GLN A 99 -8.33 4.22 -0.04
C GLN A 99 -6.90 4.24 0.51
N TRP A 100 -6.09 3.23 0.19
CA TRP A 100 -4.68 3.18 0.59
C TRP A 100 -3.85 4.31 -0.03
N ILE A 101 -4.17 4.78 -1.25
CA ILE A 101 -3.54 5.98 -1.83
C ILE A 101 -3.81 7.19 -0.94
N LEU A 102 -5.08 7.39 -0.54
CA LEU A 102 -5.44 8.49 0.35
C LEU A 102 -4.81 8.35 1.73
N ASP A 103 -4.84 7.15 2.31
CA ASP A 103 -4.30 6.92 3.65
C ASP A 103 -2.78 7.09 3.69
N THR A 104 -2.08 6.68 2.61
CA THR A 104 -0.66 6.96 2.41
C THR A 104 -0.39 8.45 2.53
N CYS A 105 -1.24 9.28 1.91
CA CYS A 105 -1.01 10.72 1.87
C CYS A 105 -1.54 11.50 3.08
N LEU A 106 -2.67 11.10 3.62
CA LEU A 106 -3.49 11.95 4.50
C LEU A 106 -3.51 11.48 5.95
N ARG A 107 -3.10 10.23 6.25
CA ARG A 107 -3.03 9.76 7.64
C ARG A 107 -1.78 10.31 8.32
N PRO A 108 -1.87 10.66 9.62
CA PRO A 108 -0.68 10.72 10.45
C PRO A 108 -0.04 9.33 10.53
N TYR A 109 1.28 9.26 10.50
CA TYR A 109 2.00 8.00 10.70
C TYR A 109 2.15 7.75 12.19
N ASP A 110 1.05 7.28 12.78
CA ASP A 110 0.92 6.98 14.19
C ASP A 110 0.73 5.46 14.45
N GLN A 111 0.39 5.10 15.68
CA GLN A 111 0.19 3.70 16.05
C GLN A 111 -0.99 3.07 15.32
N GLU A 112 -2.08 3.81 15.05
CA GLU A 112 -3.20 3.28 14.26
C GLU A 112 -2.77 3.00 12.82
N TRP A 113 -1.97 3.90 12.23
CA TRP A 113 -1.36 3.66 10.93
C TRP A 113 -0.45 2.44 10.94
N LEU A 114 0.44 2.29 11.93
CA LEU A 114 1.30 1.10 12.07
C LEU A 114 0.50 -0.20 12.19
N ASN A 115 -0.57 -0.19 12.99
CA ASN A 115 -1.46 -1.35 13.14
C ASN A 115 -2.03 -1.75 11.78
N TYR A 116 -2.43 -0.76 10.97
CA TYR A 116 -2.99 -1.03 9.65
C TYR A 116 -1.95 -1.41 8.60
N GLN A 117 -0.71 -0.91 8.69
CA GLN A 117 0.40 -1.39 7.86
C GLN A 117 0.68 -2.89 8.11
N GLN A 118 0.68 -3.32 9.38
CA GLN A 118 0.77 -4.74 9.71
C GLN A 118 -0.41 -5.55 9.14
N GLU A 119 -1.63 -5.03 9.24
CA GLU A 119 -2.82 -5.68 8.70
C GLU A 119 -2.75 -5.83 7.16
N ILE A 120 -2.29 -4.80 6.45
CA ILE A 120 -2.06 -4.86 5.00
C ILE A 120 -1.00 -5.92 4.66
N ALA A 121 0.11 -5.94 5.37
CA ALA A 121 1.17 -6.93 5.16
C ALA A 121 0.66 -8.36 5.36
N LEU A 122 -0.08 -8.63 6.44
CA LEU A 122 -0.68 -9.94 6.72
C LEU A 122 -1.65 -10.39 5.63
N ARG A 123 -2.37 -9.45 4.98
CA ARG A 123 -3.28 -9.75 3.86
C ARG A 123 -2.56 -10.15 2.58
N HIS A 124 -1.25 -9.91 2.49
CA HIS A 124 -0.41 -10.40 1.39
C HIS A 124 0.26 -11.75 1.73
N THR A 125 0.36 -12.14 3.01
CA THR A 125 0.89 -13.44 3.42
C THR A 125 -0.19 -14.51 3.52
N SER A 126 0.20 -15.77 3.69
CA SER A 126 -0.72 -16.90 3.92
C SER A 126 -1.54 -16.77 5.21
N GLN A 127 -1.14 -15.87 6.11
CA GLN A 127 -1.88 -15.66 7.36
C GLN A 127 -3.25 -15.04 7.13
N LYS A 128 -3.39 -14.07 6.22
CA LYS A 128 -4.68 -13.40 5.96
C LYS A 128 -5.07 -13.24 4.48
N LYS A 129 -4.22 -13.61 3.53
CA LYS A 129 -4.61 -13.56 2.11
C LYS A 129 -5.89 -14.36 1.87
N ASN A 130 -6.75 -13.82 1.00
CA ASN A 130 -8.06 -14.35 0.61
C ASN A 130 -9.17 -14.33 1.69
N LYS A 131 -8.85 -14.17 2.99
CA LYS A 131 -9.83 -14.26 4.08
C LYS A 131 -10.84 -13.12 4.10
N VAL A 132 -10.38 -11.89 3.84
CA VAL A 132 -11.22 -10.68 3.91
C VAL A 132 -12.37 -10.72 2.90
N ASP A 133 -12.13 -11.27 1.72
CA ASP A 133 -13.11 -11.31 0.63
C ASP A 133 -13.72 -12.71 0.42
N GLY A 134 -13.29 -13.71 1.20
CA GLY A 134 -13.79 -15.09 1.11
C GLY A 134 -13.51 -15.78 -0.23
N VAL A 135 -12.36 -15.51 -0.84
CA VAL A 135 -12.05 -15.98 -2.20
C VAL A 135 -11.08 -17.16 -2.23
N GLN A 136 -10.97 -17.83 -3.37
CA GLN A 136 -9.92 -18.84 -3.62
C GLN A 136 -8.98 -18.29 -4.70
N SER A 137 -7.72 -18.08 -4.32
CA SER A 137 -6.63 -17.60 -5.19
C SER A 137 -5.32 -18.18 -4.66
N THR A 138 -4.18 -17.80 -5.24
CA THR A 138 -2.85 -18.13 -4.69
C THR A 138 -2.78 -17.91 -3.17
N PRO A 139 -2.05 -18.75 -2.43
CA PRO A 139 -2.06 -18.73 -0.96
C PRO A 139 -1.39 -17.48 -0.36
N PHE A 140 -0.44 -16.86 -1.08
CA PHE A 140 0.22 -15.61 -0.67
C PHE A 140 0.75 -14.87 -1.91
N VAL A 141 1.16 -13.61 -1.73
CA VAL A 141 1.94 -12.83 -2.69
C VAL A 141 3.40 -12.84 -2.24
N PRO A 142 4.36 -13.36 -3.02
CA PRO A 142 5.77 -13.36 -2.65
C PRO A 142 6.29 -11.94 -2.40
N LEU A 143 7.09 -11.76 -1.33
CA LEU A 143 7.64 -10.44 -1.00
C LEU A 143 8.44 -9.82 -2.16
N ARG A 144 9.20 -10.64 -2.89
CA ARG A 144 9.94 -10.19 -4.09
C ARG A 144 9.04 -9.57 -5.17
N ASP A 145 7.82 -10.07 -5.34
CA ASP A 145 6.87 -9.52 -6.31
C ASP A 145 6.37 -8.15 -5.83
N ILE A 146 6.16 -7.98 -4.51
CA ILE A 146 5.81 -6.69 -3.91
C ILE A 146 6.95 -5.67 -4.05
N ILE A 147 8.18 -6.06 -3.67
CA ILE A 147 9.38 -5.21 -3.79
C ILE A 147 9.55 -4.73 -5.24
N ALA A 148 9.46 -5.65 -6.21
CA ALA A 148 9.60 -5.30 -7.63
C ALA A 148 8.50 -4.35 -8.11
N PHE A 149 7.25 -4.57 -7.67
CA PHE A 149 6.12 -3.76 -8.12
C PHE A 149 6.10 -2.33 -7.57
N VAL A 150 6.75 -2.07 -6.42
CA VAL A 150 6.90 -0.71 -5.87
C VAL A 150 7.60 0.23 -6.86
N ALA A 151 8.57 -0.27 -7.64
CA ALA A 151 9.23 0.54 -8.68
C ALA A 151 8.22 1.05 -9.72
N VAL A 152 7.30 0.19 -10.16
CA VAL A 152 6.24 0.53 -11.13
C VAL A 152 5.26 1.55 -10.54
N ILE A 153 4.83 1.36 -9.29
CA ILE A 153 3.94 2.32 -8.59
C ILE A 153 4.60 3.69 -8.52
N ASN A 154 5.87 3.76 -8.14
CA ASN A 154 6.62 5.00 -8.04
C ASN A 154 6.79 5.68 -9.39
N GLU A 155 7.11 4.96 -10.46
CA GLU A 155 7.28 5.56 -11.79
C GLU A 155 5.95 6.12 -12.33
N THR A 156 4.87 5.36 -12.18
CA THR A 156 3.59 5.63 -12.84
C THR A 156 2.68 6.60 -12.09
N ILE A 157 3.00 6.99 -10.85
CA ILE A 157 2.21 7.99 -10.11
C ILE A 157 2.47 9.42 -10.59
N ARG A 158 3.66 9.70 -11.16
CA ARG A 158 4.12 11.06 -11.47
C ARG A 158 3.18 11.86 -12.39
N PRO A 159 2.60 11.29 -13.48
CA PRO A 159 1.64 12.01 -14.31
C PRO A 159 0.39 12.47 -13.56
N TYR A 160 -0.05 11.70 -12.55
CA TYR A 160 -1.20 12.05 -11.72
C TYR A 160 -0.88 13.18 -10.73
N LEU A 161 0.36 13.22 -10.21
CA LEU A 161 0.86 14.32 -9.38
C LEU A 161 0.98 15.64 -10.15
N SER A 162 1.24 15.60 -11.46
CA SER A 162 1.30 16.80 -12.32
C SER A 162 -0.06 17.27 -12.84
N ALA A 163 -1.15 16.54 -12.59
CA ALA A 163 -2.43 16.77 -13.27
C ALA A 163 -3.18 18.05 -12.86
N LYS A 164 -2.73 18.75 -11.81
CA LYS A 164 -3.43 19.90 -11.22
C LYS A 164 -2.70 21.25 -11.37
N GLY A 165 -1.67 21.30 -12.22
CA GLY A 165 -0.99 22.57 -12.55
C GLY A 165 -0.01 23.09 -11.49
N HIS A 166 0.43 22.24 -10.56
CA HIS A 166 1.51 22.59 -9.63
C HIS A 166 2.85 22.77 -10.37
N SER A 167 3.78 23.49 -9.73
CA SER A 167 5.13 23.68 -10.27
C SER A 167 5.86 22.34 -10.43
N ALA A 168 6.83 22.27 -11.36
CA ALA A 168 7.64 21.07 -11.52
C ALA A 168 8.38 20.70 -10.22
N GLU A 169 8.82 21.71 -9.46
CA GLU A 169 9.47 21.52 -8.17
C GLU A 169 8.53 20.90 -7.12
N ASP A 170 7.28 21.36 -7.03
CA ASP A 170 6.31 20.77 -6.11
C ASP A 170 5.95 19.35 -6.53
N VAL A 171 5.82 19.07 -7.84
CA VAL A 171 5.61 17.72 -8.36
C VAL A 171 6.77 16.79 -7.98
N ASP A 172 8.01 17.28 -8.07
CA ASP A 172 9.19 16.51 -7.66
C ASP A 172 9.21 16.22 -6.16
N LYS A 173 8.84 17.20 -5.33
CA LYS A 173 8.79 17.00 -3.87
C LYS A 173 7.64 16.06 -3.47
N MET A 174 6.46 16.17 -4.09
CA MET A 174 5.37 15.21 -3.92
C MET A 174 5.80 13.80 -4.31
N HIS A 175 6.47 13.64 -5.45
CA HIS A 175 6.93 12.35 -5.96
C HIS A 175 8.00 11.72 -5.07
N ARG A 176 8.95 12.52 -4.58
CA ARG A 176 9.98 12.05 -3.63
C ARG A 176 9.36 11.63 -2.29
N ALA A 177 8.43 12.42 -1.75
CA ALA A 177 7.71 12.08 -0.53
C ALA A 177 6.94 10.76 -0.68
N TRP A 178 6.25 10.59 -1.82
CA TRP A 178 5.55 9.35 -2.18
C TRP A 178 6.51 8.16 -2.21
N CYS A 179 7.63 8.27 -2.93
CA CYS A 179 8.62 7.20 -3.03
C CYS A 179 9.17 6.78 -1.65
N LYS A 180 9.49 7.75 -0.79
CA LYS A 180 9.97 7.48 0.59
C LYS A 180 8.90 6.81 1.44
N SER A 181 7.64 7.27 1.35
CA SER A 181 6.53 6.63 2.05
C SER A 181 6.35 5.17 1.62
N LEU A 182 6.37 4.90 0.31
CA LEU A 182 6.26 3.55 -0.23
C LEU A 182 7.40 2.64 0.26
N GLN A 183 8.61 3.16 0.29
CA GLN A 183 9.77 2.43 0.82
C GLN A 183 9.65 2.15 2.32
N LEU A 184 9.14 3.11 3.11
CA LEU A 184 8.86 2.93 4.54
C LEU A 184 7.80 1.85 4.77
N GLN A 185 6.69 1.89 4.02
CA GLN A 185 5.64 0.88 4.09
C GLN A 185 6.18 -0.51 3.74
N LEU A 186 7.00 -0.62 2.69
CA LEU A 186 7.64 -1.88 2.29
C LEU A 186 8.55 -2.44 3.39
N ALA A 187 9.34 -1.59 4.08
CA ALA A 187 10.17 -2.00 5.20
C ALA A 187 9.32 -2.59 6.35
N LEU A 188 8.17 -1.98 6.65
CA LEU A 188 7.22 -2.50 7.64
C LEU A 188 6.58 -3.81 7.19
N TRP A 189 6.22 -3.92 5.91
CA TRP A 189 5.57 -5.10 5.35
C TRP A 189 6.50 -6.30 5.20
N ALA A 190 7.82 -6.11 5.21
CA ALA A 190 8.78 -7.21 5.18
C ALA A 190 8.71 -8.08 6.45
N ARG A 191 8.33 -7.49 7.60
CA ARG A 191 8.39 -8.15 8.90
C ARG A 191 7.58 -9.46 8.98
N PRO A 192 6.29 -9.52 8.59
CA PRO A 192 5.54 -10.79 8.61
C PRO A 192 6.06 -11.87 7.66
N TYR A 193 6.89 -11.52 6.68
CA TYR A 193 7.56 -12.48 5.78
C TYR A 193 8.87 -13.02 6.37
N ALA A 194 9.54 -12.26 7.25
CA ALA A 194 10.78 -12.69 7.89
C ALA A 194 10.53 -13.61 9.10
N THR A 195 9.45 -13.40 9.85
CA THR A 195 9.14 -14.16 11.07
C THR A 195 8.87 -15.66 10.80
N SER A 196 8.66 -16.08 9.54
CA SER A 196 8.53 -17.48 9.17
C SER A 196 9.87 -18.25 9.12
N GLY A 197 11.01 -17.62 9.43
CA GLY A 197 12.31 -18.30 9.35
C GLY A 197 13.45 -17.72 10.18
N GLN A 198 13.24 -16.74 11.06
CA GLN A 198 14.33 -16.15 11.85
C GLN A 198 14.87 -17.14 12.89
N THR A 199 16.16 -17.44 12.77
CA THR A 199 16.95 -18.15 13.79
C THR A 199 17.27 -17.20 14.97
N PRO A 200 17.31 -17.69 16.23
CA PRO A 200 17.46 -16.84 17.41
C PRO A 200 18.74 -15.96 17.50
N ASN A 201 19.70 -16.14 16.59
CA ASN A 201 21.01 -15.48 16.63
C ASN A 201 21.24 -14.44 15.54
N GLU A 202 20.20 -14.05 14.80
CA GLU A 202 20.25 -12.90 13.90
C GLU A 202 19.88 -11.65 14.71
N TRP A 203 20.89 -11.13 15.42
CA TRP A 203 20.84 -9.85 16.15
C TRP A 203 21.31 -8.72 15.24
#